data_AF-A0A8H3B9G2-F1
#
_entry.id   AF-A0A8H3B9G2-F1
#
_cell.length_a   1.000
_cell.length_b   1.000
_cell.length_c   1.000
_cell.angle_alpha   90.00
_cell.angle_beta   90.00
_cell.angle_gamma   90.00
#
_symmetry.space_group_name_H-M   'P 1'
#
loop_
_entity.id
_entity.type
_entity.pdbx_description
1 polymer ?
#
loop_
_entity_poly.entity_id
_entity_poly.type
_entity_poly.pdbx_seq_one_letter_code
_entity_poly.pdbx_strand_id
1 'polypeptide(L)'
;MWNFSDLQAYLLAQAETALDDVGKIEFAKEFNMKKWLLPAYLNLCRRSTPPTTDEATKLGVHSLLMVFRLREHYLWFHLGDVQSDLQIQPPGLTSTDDTLENRLKRWVDGGCQPE
;
A
#
# COMPACT_ATOMS: atom_id res chain seq x y z
N MET A 1 -32.92 -2.81 21.76
CA MET A 1 -32.53 -1.73 20.82
C MET A 1 -31.23 -2.14 20.19
N TRP A 2 -31.14 -2.21 18.87
CA TRP A 2 -29.87 -2.46 18.19
C TRP A 2 -28.98 -1.24 18.39
N ASN A 3 -27.80 -1.44 18.97
CA ASN A 3 -26.82 -0.38 19.06
C ASN A 3 -26.17 -0.25 17.67
N PHE A 4 -26.31 0.93 17.05
CA PHE A 4 -25.74 1.18 15.72
C PHE A 4 -24.23 0.88 15.68
N SER A 5 -23.54 1.12 16.81
CA SER A 5 -22.12 0.82 16.98
C SER A 5 -21.80 -0.67 16.82
N ASP A 6 -22.63 -1.57 17.35
CA ASP A 6 -22.40 -3.01 17.26
C ASP A 6 -22.64 -3.52 15.84
N LEU A 7 -23.67 -3.00 15.17
CA LEU A 7 -23.96 -3.29 13.76
C LEU A 7 -22.84 -2.77 12.86
N GLN A 8 -22.37 -1.54 13.08
CA GLN A 8 -21.27 -0.95 12.33
C GLN A 8 -19.99 -1.76 12.50
N ALA A 9 -19.65 -2.14 13.74
CA ALA A 9 -18.48 -2.96 14.02
C ALA A 9 -18.56 -4.32 13.31
N TYR A 10 -19.73 -4.97 13.34
CA TYR A 10 -19.95 -6.24 12.64
C TYR A 10 -19.80 -6.09 11.12
N LEU A 11 -20.41 -5.07 10.51
CA LEU A 11 -20.33 -4.84 9.07
C LEU A 11 -18.91 -4.47 8.62
N LEU A 12 -18.18 -3.69 9.42
CA LEU A 12 -16.79 -3.36 9.14
C LEU A 12 -15.90 -4.60 9.18
N ALA A 13 -16.11 -5.50 10.16
CA ALA A 13 -15.37 -6.75 10.23
C ALA A 13 -15.64 -7.65 9.01
N GLN A 14 -16.89 -7.67 8.51
CA GLN A 14 -17.24 -8.39 7.28
C GLN A 14 -16.64 -7.75 6.02
N ALA A 15 -16.65 -6.42 5.92
CA ALA A 15 -16.04 -5.72 4.80
C ALA A 15 -14.52 -5.94 4.77
N GLU A 16 -13.87 -6.00 5.94
CA GLU A 16 -12.42 -6.24 6.05
C GLU A 16 -12.01 -7.64 5.55
N THR A 17 -12.89 -8.63 5.64
CA THR A 17 -12.62 -9.99 5.15
C THR A 17 -13.05 -10.19 3.70
N ALA A 18 -14.05 -9.44 3.22
CA ALA A 18 -14.58 -9.58 1.87
C ALA A 18 -13.80 -8.80 0.80
N LEU A 19 -13.19 -7.68 1.17
CA LEU A 19 -12.46 -6.81 0.24
C LEU A 19 -11.01 -7.26 0.05
N ASP A 20 -10.51 -7.15 -1.18
CA ASP A 20 -9.09 -7.25 -1.50
C ASP A 20 -8.34 -5.96 -1.08
N ASP A 21 -7.00 -5.94 -1.15
CA ASP A 21 -6.22 -4.78 -0.71
C ASP A 21 -6.59 -3.50 -1.48
N VAL A 22 -6.90 -3.61 -2.77
CA VAL A 22 -7.32 -2.45 -3.58
C VAL A 22 -8.71 -1.96 -3.18
N GLY A 23 -9.67 -2.86 -2.98
CA GLY A 23 -11.00 -2.51 -2.47
C GLY A 23 -10.94 -1.92 -1.07
N LYS A 24 -10.03 -2.41 -0.19
CA LYS A 24 -9.78 -1.81 1.12
C LYS A 24 -9.26 -0.39 1.01
N ILE A 25 -8.36 -0.11 0.05
CA ILE A 25 -7.84 1.24 -0.18
C ILE A 25 -8.95 2.17 -0.68
N GLU A 26 -9.74 1.73 -1.66
CA GLU A 26 -10.86 2.49 -2.22
C GLU A 26 -11.87 2.85 -1.11
N PHE A 27 -12.34 1.83 -0.38
CA PHE A 27 -13.27 2.00 0.73
C PHE A 27 -12.69 2.88 1.84
N ALA A 28 -11.43 2.69 2.21
CA ALA A 28 -10.78 3.49 3.24
C ALA A 28 -10.59 4.96 2.84
N LYS A 29 -10.39 5.26 1.55
CA LYS A 29 -10.33 6.65 1.05
C LYS A 29 -11.71 7.30 1.11
N GLU A 30 -12.77 6.58 0.70
CA GLU A 30 -14.14 7.08 0.70
C GLU A 30 -14.66 7.37 2.11
N PHE A 31 -14.39 6.46 3.05
CA PHE A 31 -14.87 6.57 4.44
C PHE A 31 -13.81 7.13 5.42
N ASN A 32 -12.69 7.64 4.91
CA ASN A 32 -11.57 8.20 5.70
C ASN A 32 -11.02 7.27 6.80
N MET A 33 -10.92 5.97 6.52
CA MET A 33 -10.44 4.95 7.46
C MET A 33 -8.94 4.68 7.33
N LYS A 34 -8.13 5.57 7.90
CA LYS A 34 -6.66 5.50 7.84
C LYS A 34 -6.07 4.15 8.27
N LYS A 35 -6.70 3.47 9.25
CA LYS A 35 -6.26 2.17 9.77
C LYS A 35 -6.14 1.07 8.71
N TRP A 36 -6.91 1.16 7.61
CA TRP A 36 -6.90 0.16 6.54
C TRP A 36 -5.93 0.52 5.40
N LEU A 37 -5.58 1.80 5.24
CA LEU A 37 -4.73 2.27 4.14
C LEU A 37 -3.32 1.70 4.23
N LEU A 38 -2.65 1.87 5.38
CA LEU A 38 -1.27 1.42 5.56
C LEU A 38 -1.09 -0.09 5.30
N PRO A 39 -1.85 -1.00 5.95
CA PRO A 39 -1.68 -2.44 5.71
C PRO A 39 -2.03 -2.85 4.28
N ALA A 40 -3.07 -2.26 3.68
CA ALA A 40 -3.44 -2.58 2.31
C ALA A 40 -2.39 -2.13 1.29
N TYR A 41 -1.82 -0.93 1.43
CA TYR A 41 -0.70 -0.49 0.57
C TYR A 41 0.55 -1.34 0.79
N LEU A 42 0.84 -1.75 2.03
CA LEU A 42 1.97 -2.64 2.35
C LEU A 42 1.85 -3.98 1.62
N ASN A 43 0.68 -4.61 1.71
CA ASN A 43 0.40 -5.87 1.01
C ASN A 43 0.52 -5.69 -0.51
N LEU A 44 -0.06 -4.62 -1.04
CA LEU A 44 0.02 -4.31 -2.47
C LEU A 44 1.46 -4.06 -2.92
N CYS A 45 2.34 -3.52 -2.08
CA CYS A 45 3.76 -3.36 -2.43
C CYS A 45 4.55 -4.67 -2.33
N ARG A 46 4.17 -5.58 -1.42
CA ARG A 46 4.87 -6.86 -1.20
C ARG A 46 4.41 -7.98 -2.14
N ARG A 47 3.22 -7.84 -2.75
CA ARG A 47 2.66 -8.84 -3.67
C ARG A 47 3.61 -9.13 -4.83
N SER A 48 3.78 -10.39 -5.23
CA SER A 48 4.66 -10.76 -6.36
C SER A 48 4.18 -10.20 -7.70
N THR A 49 2.87 -10.08 -7.90
CA THR A 49 2.26 -9.57 -9.13
C THR A 49 2.01 -8.06 -9.06
N PRO A 50 2.29 -7.29 -10.14
CA PRO A 50 1.95 -5.87 -10.20
C PRO A 50 0.44 -5.65 -10.20
N PRO A 51 -0.05 -4.44 -9.86
CA PRO A 51 -1.46 -4.08 -10.03
C PRO A 51 -1.95 -4.28 -11.46
N THR A 52 -3.16 -4.81 -11.63
CA THR A 52 -3.83 -4.90 -12.94
C THR A 52 -4.35 -3.53 -13.39
N THR A 53 -4.80 -3.43 -14.64
CA THR A 53 -5.40 -2.19 -15.16
C THR A 53 -6.67 -1.78 -14.40
N ASP A 54 -7.49 -2.76 -14.00
CA ASP A 54 -8.71 -2.49 -13.21
C ASP A 54 -8.35 -1.99 -11.81
N GLU A 55 -7.37 -2.61 -11.17
CA GLU A 55 -6.83 -2.16 -9.88
C GLU A 55 -6.23 -0.75 -9.98
N ALA A 56 -5.45 -0.50 -11.03
CA ALA A 56 -4.86 0.82 -11.31
C ALA A 56 -5.91 1.91 -11.45
N THR A 57 -7.04 1.59 -12.10
CA THR A 57 -8.16 2.52 -12.29
C THR A 57 -8.79 2.89 -10.94
N LYS A 58 -9.00 1.92 -10.06
CA LYS A 58 -9.56 2.15 -8.70
C LYS A 58 -8.61 2.93 -7.79
N LEU A 59 -7.31 2.63 -7.84
CA LEU A 59 -6.32 3.30 -7.00
C LEU A 59 -6.17 4.78 -7.38
N GLY A 60 -6.25 5.08 -8.67
CA GLY A 60 -5.92 6.37 -9.24
C GLY A 60 -4.41 6.59 -9.36
N VAL A 61 -4.04 7.54 -10.21
CA VAL A 61 -2.64 7.74 -10.67
C VAL A 61 -1.66 7.98 -9.52
N HIS A 62 -2.03 8.77 -8.51
CA HIS A 62 -1.14 9.09 -7.40
C HIS A 62 -0.82 7.88 -6.52
N SER A 63 -1.86 7.16 -6.09
CA SER A 63 -1.71 5.92 -5.32
C SER A 63 -0.93 4.87 -6.12
N LEU A 64 -1.22 4.74 -7.42
CA LEU A 64 -0.52 3.82 -8.30
C LEU A 64 0.97 4.15 -8.42
N LEU A 65 1.31 5.42 -8.67
CA LEU A 65 2.70 5.86 -8.80
C LEU A 65 3.48 5.62 -7.52
N MET A 66 2.88 5.90 -6.36
CA MET A 66 3.50 5.64 -5.05
C MET A 66 3.76 4.13 -4.85
N VAL A 67 2.77 3.29 -5.16
CA VAL A 67 2.90 1.83 -5.08
C VAL A 67 4.05 1.34 -5.97
N PHE A 68 4.14 1.80 -7.22
CA PHE A 68 5.22 1.38 -8.12
C PHE A 68 6.60 1.83 -7.66
N ARG A 69 6.74 3.08 -7.19
CA ARG A 69 8.02 3.59 -6.65
C ARG A 69 8.53 2.74 -5.48
N LEU A 70 7.63 2.33 -4.59
CA LEU A 70 7.98 1.50 -3.44
C LEU A 70 8.22 0.04 -3.81
N ARG A 71 7.43 -0.51 -4.74
CA ARG A 71 7.61 -1.87 -5.26
C ARG A 71 8.96 -2.03 -5.94
N GLU A 72 9.35 -1.08 -6.77
CA GLU A 72 10.65 -1.08 -7.43
C GLU A 72 11.74 -1.19 -6.36
N HIS A 73 11.74 -0.27 -5.39
CA HIS A 73 12.70 -0.28 -4.29
C HIS A 73 12.70 -1.60 -3.49
N TYR A 74 11.52 -2.16 -3.20
CA TYR A 74 11.39 -3.45 -2.50
C TYR A 74 12.00 -4.62 -3.28
N LEU A 75 11.73 -4.69 -4.59
CA LEU A 75 12.24 -5.74 -5.46
C LEU A 75 13.77 -5.66 -5.58
N TRP A 76 14.34 -4.44 -5.67
CA TRP A 76 15.79 -4.25 -5.67
C TRP A 76 16.48 -4.88 -4.46
N PHE A 77 15.87 -4.87 -3.28
CA PHE A 77 16.44 -5.52 -2.09
C PHE A 77 16.28 -7.03 -2.05
N HIS A 78 15.21 -7.56 -2.65
CA HIS A 78 14.87 -8.99 -2.55
C HIS A 78 15.38 -9.80 -3.76
N LEU A 79 15.86 -9.15 -4.83
CA LEU A 79 16.51 -9.76 -6.00
C LEU A 79 18.00 -10.12 -5.74
N GLY A 80 18.30 -10.65 -4.55
CA GLY A 80 19.66 -10.92 -4.06
C GLY A 80 20.52 -11.89 -4.89
N ASP A 81 20.01 -12.49 -5.97
CA ASP A 81 20.73 -13.46 -6.80
C ASP A 81 21.24 -12.90 -8.14
N VAL A 82 20.81 -11.71 -8.59
CA VAL A 82 21.24 -11.12 -9.89
C VAL A 82 22.31 -10.03 -9.71
N GLN A 83 22.58 -9.64 -8.47
CA GLN A 83 23.29 -8.39 -8.17
C GLN A 83 24.82 -8.52 -8.12
N SER A 84 25.37 -9.74 -8.12
CA SER A 84 26.82 -9.96 -8.17
C SER A 84 27.47 -9.47 -9.46
N ASP A 85 26.72 -9.45 -10.58
CA ASP A 85 27.31 -9.28 -11.90
C ASP A 85 27.16 -7.86 -12.47
N LEU A 86 26.24 -7.04 -11.92
CA LEU A 86 25.85 -5.77 -12.54
C LEU A 86 26.38 -4.50 -11.85
N GLN A 87 26.99 -4.58 -10.66
CA GLN A 87 27.46 -3.39 -9.91
C GLN A 87 26.45 -2.23 -9.82
N ILE A 88 25.14 -2.51 -9.93
CA ILE A 88 24.10 -1.46 -9.85
C ILE A 88 23.81 -1.20 -8.38
N GLN A 89 24.14 0.01 -7.92
CA GLN A 89 23.64 0.51 -6.63
C GLN A 89 22.15 0.84 -6.75
N PRO A 90 21.30 0.39 -5.80
CA PRO A 90 19.89 0.77 -5.79
C PRO A 90 19.77 2.29 -5.60
N PRO A 91 18.92 2.98 -6.38
CA PRO A 91 18.76 4.42 -6.26
C PRO A 91 18.11 4.79 -4.92
N GLY A 92 18.78 5.65 -4.15
CA GLY A 92 18.16 6.40 -3.04
C GLY A 92 18.24 5.78 -1.64
N LEU A 93 19.03 4.72 -1.43
CA LEU A 93 19.18 4.09 -0.11
C LEU A 93 20.10 4.89 0.82
N THR A 94 19.55 5.78 1.64
CA THR A 94 20.38 6.64 2.52
C THR A 94 20.23 6.35 4.02
N SER A 95 19.29 5.50 4.47
CA SER A 95 19.11 5.26 5.92
C SER A 95 18.33 3.98 6.25
N THR A 96 18.65 3.38 7.40
CA THR A 96 17.90 2.29 8.06
C THR A 96 16.48 2.69 8.48
N ASP A 97 16.18 4.00 8.53
CA ASP A 97 14.85 4.55 8.82
C ASP A 97 13.94 4.60 7.56
N ASP A 98 14.49 4.34 6.37
CA ASP A 98 13.76 4.40 5.09
C ASP A 98 13.11 3.08 4.70
N THR A 99 12.54 2.39 5.70
CA THR A 99 11.78 1.17 5.45
C THR A 99 10.54 1.47 4.61
N LEU A 100 10.10 0.49 3.82
CA LEU A 100 8.90 0.60 3.00
C LEU A 100 7.67 1.01 3.82
N GLU A 101 7.57 0.51 5.05
CA GLU A 101 6.51 0.85 5.99
C GLU A 101 6.57 2.31 6.46
N ASN A 102 7.75 2.82 6.83
CA ASN A 102 7.93 4.21 7.25
C ASN A 102 7.63 5.20 6.10
N ARG A 103 7.96 4.84 4.86
CA ARG A 103 7.63 5.65 3.67
C ARG A 103 6.12 5.67 3.40
N LEU A 104 5.47 4.50 3.45
CA LEU A 104 4.02 4.42 3.29
C LEU A 104 3.28 5.16 4.40
N LYS A 105 3.74 5.04 5.64
CA LYS A 105 3.12 5.71 6.77
C LYS A 105 3.15 7.23 6.59
N ARG A 106 4.30 7.81 6.21
CA ARG A 106 4.42 9.23 5.89
C ARG A 106 3.44 9.67 4.80
N TRP A 107 3.31 8.88 3.74
CA TRP A 107 2.38 9.14 2.65
C TRP A 107 0.90 9.09 3.08
N VAL A 108 0.53 8.08 3.87
CA VAL A 108 -0.84 7.91 4.40
C VAL A 108 -1.19 9.03 5.37
N ASP A 109 -0.25 9.41 6.25
CA ASP A 109 -0.42 10.50 7.22
C ASP A 109 -0.54 11.86 6.51
N GLY A 110 0.19 12.06 5.40
CA GLY A 110 0.06 13.20 4.48
C GLY A 110 -1.21 13.19 3.62
N GLY A 111 -2.13 12.25 3.84
CA GLY A 111 -3.42 12.22 3.15
C GLY A 111 -3.38 11.67 1.72
N CYS A 112 -2.33 10.90 1.37
CA CYS A 112 -2.14 10.35 0.02
C CYS A 112 -2.14 11.41 -1.09
N GLN A 113 -1.70 12.64 -0.78
CA GLN A 113 -1.58 13.73 -1.75
C GLN A 113 -0.21 13.69 -2.44
N PRO A 114 -0.12 14.05 -3.75
CA PRO A 114 1.16 14.16 -4.43
C PRO A 114 2.14 15.06 -3.67
N GLU A 115 3.42 14.63 -3.64
CA GLU A 115 4.55 15.47 -3.20
C GLU A 115 4.73 16.71 -4.08
#